data_AF-A0A519SUL0-F1
#
_entry.id   AF-A0A519SUL0-F1
#
_cell.length_a   1.000
_cell.length_b   1.000
_cell.length_c   1.000
_cell.angle_alpha   90.00
_cell.angle_beta   90.00
_cell.angle_gamma   90.00
#
_symmetry.space_group_name_H-M   'P 1'
#
loop_
_entity.id
_entity.type
_entity.pdbx_description
1 polymer ?
#
loop_
_entity_poly.entity_id
_entity_poly.type
_entity_poly.pdbx_seq_one_letter_code
_entity_poly.pdbx_strand_id
1 'polypeptide(L)'
;MIEAKSIIKKYGYPGYDLVGESGSNRFWTIVQHCDDDVKFQQHVLLLMSKQVKLNNASGEDFAYLQDRVLLSTNKKQIYGTQVRYNPTTKTAKPLPVQDSINVDKRRKAVGLTPLNDYLKIFDRN
;
A
#
# COMPACT_ATOMS: atom_id res chain seq x y z
N MET A 1 13.09 -10.57 7.71
CA MET A 1 12.47 -11.27 6.56
C MET A 1 12.05 -12.73 6.86
N ILE A 2 12.91 -13.54 7.49
CA ILE A 2 12.60 -14.98 7.76
C ILE A 2 11.31 -15.14 8.58
N GLU A 3 11.12 -14.32 9.61
CA GLU A 3 9.93 -14.39 10.48
C GLU A 3 8.62 -14.03 9.76
N ALA A 4 8.61 -12.99 8.92
CA ALA A 4 7.42 -12.60 8.15
C ALA A 4 6.98 -13.70 7.19
N LYS A 5 7.92 -14.38 6.52
CA LYS A 5 7.63 -15.53 5.65
C LYS A 5 7.04 -16.70 6.43
N SER A 6 7.57 -16.97 7.64
CA SER A 6 7.03 -18.03 8.51
C SER A 6 5.61 -17.74 8.98
N ILE A 7 5.30 -16.48 9.32
CA ILE A 7 3.94 -16.05 9.67
C ILE A 7 2.99 -16.28 8.49
N ILE A 8 3.35 -15.83 7.29
CA ILE A 8 2.54 -16.04 6.08
C ILE A 8 2.31 -17.52 5.81
N LYS A 9 3.35 -18.35 5.93
CA LYS A 9 3.24 -19.79 5.70
C LYS A 9 2.28 -20.47 6.68
N LYS A 10 2.26 -20.02 7.94
CA LYS A 10 1.45 -20.65 9.00
C LYS A 10 0.01 -20.13 9.06
N TYR A 11 -0.18 -18.84 8.83
CA TYR A 11 -1.46 -18.15 9.10
C TYR A 11 -2.07 -17.47 7.88
N GLY A 12 -1.38 -17.42 6.74
CA GLY A 12 -1.72 -16.49 5.67
C GLY A 12 -1.47 -15.04 6.09
N TYR A 13 -2.21 -14.09 5.51
CA TYR A 13 -2.20 -12.72 6.03
C TYR A 13 -2.94 -12.70 7.38
N PRO A 14 -2.30 -12.32 8.50
CA PRO A 14 -2.88 -12.46 9.83
C PRO A 14 -4.21 -11.74 10.03
N GLY A 15 -4.37 -10.55 9.44
CA GLY A 15 -5.59 -9.76 9.56
C GLY A 15 -5.86 -9.27 10.98
N TYR A 16 -7.00 -8.62 11.16
CA TYR A 16 -7.44 -8.07 12.44
C TYR A 16 -7.93 -9.17 13.40
N ASP A 17 -8.62 -10.18 12.90
CA ASP A 17 -9.20 -11.25 13.70
C ASP A 17 -8.15 -12.02 14.51
N LEU A 18 -6.93 -12.18 13.97
CA LEU A 18 -5.86 -12.93 14.62
C LEU A 18 -4.98 -12.07 15.53
N VAL A 19 -4.68 -10.83 15.13
CA VAL A 19 -3.64 -10.01 15.78
C VAL A 19 -4.08 -8.57 16.10
N GLY A 20 -5.37 -8.25 15.90
CA GLY A 20 -5.92 -6.90 15.99
C GLY A 20 -5.41 -5.96 14.91
N GLU A 21 -6.00 -4.76 14.83
CA GLU A 21 -5.59 -3.71 13.89
C GLU A 21 -4.11 -3.35 14.04
N SER A 22 -3.68 -3.13 15.29
CA SER A 22 -2.31 -2.75 15.62
C SER A 22 -1.29 -3.84 15.22
N GLY A 23 -1.63 -5.12 15.41
CA GLY A 23 -0.78 -6.23 14.99
C GLY A 23 -0.74 -6.39 13.47
N SER A 24 -1.88 -6.26 12.80
CA SER A 24 -1.99 -6.32 11.34
C SER A 24 -1.17 -5.20 10.68
N ASN A 25 -1.28 -3.97 11.18
CA ASN A 25 -0.53 -2.83 10.66
C ASN A 25 1.00 -2.97 10.91
N ARG A 26 1.42 -3.46 12.08
CA ARG A 26 2.84 -3.78 12.34
C ARG A 26 3.36 -4.83 11.37
N PHE A 27 2.58 -5.90 11.16
CA PHE A 27 2.95 -6.95 10.22
C PHE A 27 3.07 -6.41 8.79
N TRP A 28 2.08 -5.63 8.34
CA TRP A 28 2.12 -4.94 7.05
C TRP A 28 3.34 -4.02 6.93
N THR A 29 3.70 -3.29 8.00
CA THR A 29 4.87 -2.41 8.03
C THR A 29 6.17 -3.17 7.74
N ILE A 30 6.32 -4.38 8.28
CA ILE A 30 7.47 -5.23 7.96
C ILE A 30 7.46 -5.64 6.48
N VAL A 31 6.29 -6.00 5.94
CA VAL A 31 6.15 -6.45 4.55
C VAL A 31 6.45 -5.35 3.55
N GLN A 32 5.95 -4.12 3.76
CA GLN A 32 6.20 -3.01 2.83
C GLN A 32 7.68 -2.65 2.70
N HIS A 33 8.50 -2.93 3.72
CA HIS A 33 9.95 -2.70 3.71
C HIS A 33 10.77 -3.92 3.26
N CYS A 34 10.13 -5.00 2.82
CA CYS A 34 10.80 -6.12 2.15
C CYS A 34 11.06 -5.79 0.65
N ASP A 35 11.65 -4.63 0.38
CA ASP A 35 11.82 -4.08 -0.98
C ASP A 35 12.69 -4.98 -1.89
N ASP A 36 13.64 -5.72 -1.31
CA ASP A 36 14.50 -6.68 -2.02
C ASP A 36 13.77 -7.99 -2.39
N ASP A 37 12.54 -8.21 -1.91
CA ASP A 37 11.75 -9.41 -2.17
C ASP A 37 10.34 -9.08 -2.69
N VAL A 38 10.31 -8.53 -3.89
CA VAL A 38 9.07 -8.17 -4.60
C VAL A 38 8.14 -9.37 -4.78
N LYS A 39 8.69 -10.59 -4.96
CA LYS A 39 7.87 -11.81 -5.08
C LYS A 39 7.14 -12.12 -3.79
N PHE A 40 7.79 -11.93 -2.64
CA PHE A 40 7.14 -12.06 -1.35
C PHE A 40 6.06 -10.99 -1.16
N GLN A 41 6.34 -9.72 -1.49
CA GLN A 41 5.34 -8.65 -1.42
C GLN A 41 4.10 -8.95 -2.29
N GLN A 42 4.30 -9.45 -3.51
CA GLN A 42 3.21 -9.90 -4.40
C GLN A 42 2.38 -11.02 -3.77
N HIS A 43 3.04 -12.01 -3.15
CA HIS A 43 2.33 -13.09 -2.48
C HIS A 43 1.50 -12.60 -1.29
N VAL A 44 2.07 -11.72 -0.46
CA VAL A 44 1.34 -11.10 0.65
C VAL A 44 0.16 -10.29 0.15
N LEU A 45 0.34 -9.52 -0.93
CA LEU A 45 -0.71 -8.70 -1.52
C LEU A 45 -1.92 -9.54 -1.97
N LEU A 46 -1.69 -10.72 -2.56
CA LEU A 46 -2.75 -11.65 -2.94
C LEU A 46 -3.53 -12.16 -1.71
N LEU A 47 -2.84 -12.46 -0.61
CA LEU A 47 -3.47 -12.91 0.63
C LEU A 47 -4.23 -11.78 1.32
N MET A 48 -3.62 -10.61 1.40
CA MET A 48 -4.20 -9.40 1.99
C MET A 48 -5.46 -8.96 1.24
N SER A 49 -5.48 -9.04 -0.10
CA SER A 49 -6.66 -8.73 -0.91
C SER A 49 -7.91 -9.51 -0.49
N LYS A 50 -7.74 -10.80 -0.10
CA LYS A 50 -8.84 -11.62 0.41
C LYS A 50 -9.33 -11.10 1.76
N GLN A 51 -8.42 -10.71 2.65
CA GLN A 51 -8.76 -10.19 3.96
C GLN A 51 -9.41 -8.81 3.91
N VAL A 52 -8.98 -7.92 2.99
CA VAL A 52 -9.65 -6.62 2.77
C VAL A 52 -11.11 -6.82 2.35
N LYS A 53 -11.40 -7.78 1.46
CA LYS A 53 -12.79 -8.10 1.06
C LYS A 53 -13.65 -8.61 2.21
N LEU A 54 -13.04 -9.17 3.25
CA LEU A 54 -13.69 -9.63 4.47
C LEU A 54 -13.73 -8.55 5.56
N ASN A 55 -13.29 -7.32 5.27
CA ASN A 55 -13.08 -6.25 6.26
C ASN A 55 -12.10 -6.63 7.40
N ASN A 56 -11.21 -7.59 7.14
CA ASN A 56 -10.24 -8.11 8.09
C ASN A 56 -8.80 -7.59 7.84
N ALA A 57 -8.64 -6.61 6.95
CA ALA A 57 -7.37 -5.92 6.69
C ALA A 57 -7.63 -4.51 6.13
N SER A 58 -6.65 -3.63 6.25
CA SER A 58 -6.78 -2.22 5.82
C SER A 58 -6.76 -2.11 4.31
N GLY A 59 -7.79 -1.47 3.75
CA GLY A 59 -7.82 -1.12 2.33
C GLY A 59 -6.73 -0.12 1.94
N GLU A 60 -6.41 0.80 2.84
CA GLU A 60 -5.37 1.80 2.64
C GLU A 60 -3.99 1.14 2.57
N ASP A 61 -3.65 0.30 3.55
CA ASP A 61 -2.38 -0.45 3.60
C ASP A 61 -2.23 -1.35 2.36
N PHE A 62 -3.33 -1.96 1.90
CA PHE A 62 -3.36 -2.72 0.64
C PHE A 62 -3.00 -1.83 -0.56
N ALA A 63 -3.60 -0.65 -0.68
CA ALA A 63 -3.34 0.27 -1.77
C ALA A 63 -1.87 0.75 -1.79
N TYR A 64 -1.30 1.04 -0.62
CA TYR A 64 0.11 1.40 -0.50
C TYR A 64 1.05 0.29 -0.98
N LEU A 65 0.80 -0.95 -0.55
CA LEU A 65 1.61 -2.11 -0.97
C LEU A 65 1.43 -2.41 -2.47
N GLN A 66 0.19 -2.30 -2.98
CA GLN A 66 -0.13 -2.51 -4.39
C GLN A 66 0.66 -1.55 -5.29
N ASP A 67 0.65 -0.26 -4.99
CA ASP A 67 1.35 0.75 -5.80
C ASP A 67 2.87 0.59 -5.72
N ARG A 68 3.40 0.23 -4.54
CA ARG A 68 4.83 -0.10 -4.36
C ARG A 68 5.23 -1.28 -5.24
N VAL A 69 4.51 -2.39 -5.18
CA VAL A 69 4.76 -3.59 -6.01
C VAL A 69 4.67 -3.29 -7.51
N LEU A 70 3.71 -2.46 -7.93
CA LEU A 70 3.58 -2.07 -9.34
C LEU A 70 4.80 -1.29 -9.81
N LEU A 71 5.25 -0.29 -9.05
CA LEU A 71 6.42 0.49 -9.43
C LEU A 71 7.70 -0.35 -9.42
N SER A 72 7.89 -1.23 -8.42
CA SER A 72 9.02 -2.18 -8.40
C SER A 72 9.02 -3.17 -9.57
N THR A 73 7.89 -3.30 -10.27
CA THR A 73 7.75 -4.12 -11.48
C THR A 73 7.58 -3.29 -12.77
N ASN A 74 8.00 -2.01 -12.74
CA ASN A 74 7.94 -1.07 -13.87
C ASN A 74 6.52 -0.83 -14.41
N LYS A 75 5.50 -0.99 -13.57
CA LYS A 75 4.09 -0.69 -13.87
C LYS A 75 3.66 0.61 -13.23
N LYS A 76 2.61 1.21 -13.79
CA LYS A 76 1.99 2.42 -13.24
C LYS A 76 1.16 2.08 -12.01
N GLN A 77 1.04 3.06 -11.11
CA GLN A 77 0.24 2.98 -9.90
C GLN A 77 -1.26 2.94 -10.20
N ILE A 78 -2.05 2.38 -9.29
CA ILE A 78 -3.51 2.37 -9.34
C ILE A 78 -4.10 3.49 -8.48
N TYR A 79 -3.49 3.77 -7.33
CA TYR A 79 -4.04 4.67 -6.30
C TYR A 79 -3.21 5.96 -6.11
N GLY A 80 -1.98 6.02 -6.62
CA GLY A 80 -1.10 7.18 -6.55
C GLY A 80 -0.48 7.40 -5.17
N THR A 81 -0.22 6.34 -4.40
CA THR A 81 0.29 6.47 -3.02
C THR A 81 1.79 6.73 -2.94
N GLN A 82 2.56 6.34 -3.97
CA GLN A 82 4.00 6.59 -4.03
C GLN A 82 4.26 7.92 -4.74
N VAL A 83 4.90 8.83 -4.01
CA VAL A 83 5.09 10.22 -4.41
C VAL A 83 6.58 10.57 -4.51
N ARG A 84 6.89 11.52 -5.38
CA ARG A 84 8.19 12.19 -5.44
C ARG A 84 8.02 13.62 -4.95
N TYR A 85 8.75 13.97 -3.91
CA TYR A 85 8.85 15.35 -3.44
C TYR A 85 9.89 16.13 -4.24
N ASN A 86 9.55 17.35 -4.65
CA ASN A 86 10.50 18.27 -5.27
C ASN A 86 10.92 19.34 -4.24
N PRO A 87 12.18 19.35 -3.78
CA PRO A 87 12.64 20.30 -2.77
C PRO A 87 12.73 21.75 -3.29
N THR A 88 12.86 21.94 -4.61
CA THR A 88 12.94 23.28 -5.22
C THR A 88 11.57 23.96 -5.24
N THR A 89 10.53 23.23 -5.65
CA THR A 89 9.17 23.76 -5.71
C THR A 89 8.40 23.56 -4.42
N LYS A 90 8.96 22.83 -3.44
CA LYS A 90 8.30 22.40 -2.19
C LYS A 90 6.97 21.65 -2.41
N THR A 91 6.82 20.97 -3.53
CA THR A 91 5.57 20.26 -3.88
C THR A 91 5.80 18.76 -4.04
N ALA A 92 4.82 17.95 -3.64
CA ALA A 92 4.79 16.54 -4.01
C ALA A 92 4.02 16.28 -5.31
N LYS A 93 4.48 15.29 -6.08
CA LYS A 93 3.75 14.75 -7.23
C LYS A 93 3.74 13.22 -7.16
N PRO A 94 2.63 12.55 -7.56
CA PRO A 94 2.62 11.11 -7.63
C PRO A 94 3.57 10.63 -8.74
N LEU A 95 4.20 9.47 -8.53
CA LEU A 95 4.80 8.71 -9.62
C LEU A 95 3.71 8.27 -10.63
N PRO A 96 4.04 7.82 -11.86
CA PRO A 96 3.05 7.57 -12.91
C PRO A 96 1.85 6.73 -12.45
N VAL A 97 0.65 7.25 -12.64
CA VAL A 97 -0.63 6.60 -12.33
C VAL A 97 -1.29 6.12 -13.62
N GLN A 98 -1.88 4.92 -13.62
CA GLN A 98 -2.47 4.29 -14.81
C GLN A 98 -3.62 5.12 -15.39
N ASP A 99 -4.50 5.62 -14.53
CA ASP A 99 -5.66 6.41 -14.90
C ASP A 99 -5.87 7.51 -13.84
N SER A 100 -5.27 8.66 -14.06
CA SER A 100 -5.38 9.80 -13.14
C SER A 100 -6.78 10.39 -13.06
N ILE A 101 -7.63 10.19 -14.08
CA ILE A 101 -8.98 10.77 -14.13
C ILE A 101 -9.90 10.07 -13.13
N ASN A 102 -9.83 8.74 -13.02
CA ASN A 102 -10.66 7.97 -12.09
C ASN A 102 -9.92 7.53 -10.81
N VAL A 103 -8.75 8.11 -10.51
CA VAL A 103 -7.95 7.70 -9.34
C VAL A 103 -8.71 7.87 -8.03
N ASP A 104 -9.45 8.97 -7.86
CA ASP A 104 -10.18 9.24 -6.61
C ASP A 104 -11.35 8.29 -6.37
N LYS A 105 -11.98 7.76 -7.44
CA LYS A 105 -12.99 6.70 -7.32
C LYS A 105 -12.38 5.44 -6.69
N ARG A 106 -11.16 5.07 -7.13
CA ARG A 106 -10.44 3.91 -6.60
C ARG A 106 -9.92 4.17 -5.18
N ARG A 107 -9.39 5.36 -4.91
CA ARG A 107 -8.93 5.78 -3.57
C ARG A 107 -10.06 5.69 -2.55
N LYS A 108 -11.24 6.25 -2.87
CA LYS A 108 -12.42 6.16 -2.00
C LYS A 108 -12.84 4.72 -1.71
N ALA A 109 -12.78 3.82 -2.69
CA ALA A 109 -13.17 2.42 -2.54
C ALA A 109 -12.28 1.63 -1.55
N VAL A 110 -11.10 2.15 -1.21
CA VAL A 110 -10.15 1.53 -0.28
C VAL A 110 -9.90 2.37 0.96
N GLY A 111 -10.68 3.43 1.18
CA GLY A 111 -10.58 4.31 2.36
C GLY A 111 -9.63 5.51 2.23
N LEU A 112 -8.90 5.64 1.11
CA LEU A 112 -7.98 6.76 0.91
C LEU A 112 -8.73 8.07 0.60
N THR A 113 -8.18 9.18 1.12
CA THR A 113 -8.60 10.56 0.77
C THR A 113 -8.31 10.88 -0.70
N PRO A 114 -8.94 11.91 -1.31
CA PRO A 114 -8.61 12.33 -2.68
C PRO A 114 -7.11 12.59 -2.88
N LEU A 115 -6.59 12.26 -4.07
CA LEU A 115 -5.15 12.32 -4.36
C LEU A 115 -4.59 13.73 -4.14
N ASN A 116 -5.30 14.77 -4.58
CA ASN A 116 -4.86 16.14 -4.40
C ASN A 116 -4.76 16.54 -2.92
N ASP A 117 -5.67 16.07 -2.08
CA ASP A 117 -5.61 16.37 -0.64
C ASP A 117 -4.49 15.60 0.05
N TYR A 118 -4.24 14.37 -0.38
CA TYR A 118 -3.10 13.59 0.06
C TYR A 118 -1.75 14.24 -0.29
N LEU A 119 -1.61 14.80 -1.50
CA LEU A 119 -0.37 15.46 -1.93
C LEU A 119 -0.06 16.71 -1.08
N LYS A 120 -1.08 17.47 -0.69
CA LYS A 120 -0.92 18.65 0.18
C LYS A 120 -0.33 18.34 1.54
N ILE A 121 -0.44 17.10 2.03
CA ILE A 121 0.17 16.67 3.31
C ILE A 121 1.70 16.75 3.23
N PHE A 122 2.27 16.63 2.03
CA PHE A 122 3.71 16.70 1.81
C PHE A 122 4.21 18.10 1.45
N ASP A 123 3.30 19.03 1.14
CA ASP A 123 3.65 20.42 0.87
C ASP A 123 4.03 21.07 2.21
N ARG A 124 5.34 21.25 2.43
CA ARG A 124 5.85 21.92 3.62
C ARG A 124 5.86 23.42 3.36
N ASN A 125 5.16 24.18 4.20
CA ASN A 125 5.29 25.65 4.28
C ASN A 125 6.76 26.03 4.53
#